data_AF-A0A1I5AG23-F1
#
_entry.id   AF-A0A1I5AG23-F1
#
_cell.length_a   1.000
_cell.length_b   1.000
_cell.length_c   1.000
_cell.angle_alpha   90.00
_cell.angle_beta   90.00
_cell.angle_gamma   90.00
#
_symmetry.space_group_name_H-M   'P 1'
#
loop_
_entity.id
_entity.type
_entity.pdbx_description
1 polymer ?
#
loop_
_entity_poly.entity_id
_entity_poly.type
_entity_poly.pdbx_seq_one_letter_code
_entity_poly.pdbx_strand_id
1 'polypeptide(L)'
;MKLFWKAAGGDQFILKQATYSDQIKYFCLGGIVVATAIMAGLSGGYAFYTIFKPKASDVSELWEKTGGTEGINNLVGFTENTDIQTTLIALVFGLVWGLIIYNIDRFIVTSTGTGDGSEAITWGELKSALPRIIMGCIIAISISKPLEIRILKGEIDAKLQVKQERLKEDAVKTIEEKYVSRISEKNAAIAKYQREIDKAEEAYTNSEINFNAEMVDPTAPGFGPEARQLKAIMQDRKLDRDNRRLRLDPLIADLNIEIKGYVEAKNKEIDNISVGLSGLDGLAERITIAEEEYPTVSIFLMLLFLAIELTPIFFKLMLIKSPYDYMSSNYKALELAHSGIYIEEDYYEDKQGVQRELVRFLNAEKEIQEKKEFHDAQIRITKYAIEKFEAAEKKKIDEKPEDFIKYS
;
A
#
# COMPACT_ATOMS: atom_id res chain seq x y z
N MET A 1 -5.89 3.14 -36.11
CA MET A 1 -4.44 2.86 -36.34
C MET A 1 -3.53 4.04 -36.00
N LYS A 2 -3.72 5.23 -36.61
CA LYS A 2 -2.85 6.41 -36.40
C LYS A 2 -2.53 6.79 -34.94
N LEU A 3 -3.51 6.69 -34.03
CA LEU A 3 -3.33 7.03 -32.62
C LEU A 3 -2.41 6.04 -31.90
N PHE A 4 -2.55 4.74 -32.20
CA PHE A 4 -1.69 3.69 -31.66
C PHE A 4 -0.28 3.76 -32.25
N TRP A 5 -0.12 4.12 -33.53
CA TRP A 5 1.22 4.39 -34.09
C TRP A 5 1.94 5.52 -33.34
N LYS A 6 1.22 6.59 -32.96
CA LYS A 6 1.77 7.65 -32.10
C LYS A 6 2.14 7.13 -30.71
N ALA A 7 1.32 6.27 -30.11
CA ALA A 7 1.60 5.64 -28.83
C ALA A 7 2.85 4.75 -28.86
N ALA A 8 3.08 4.03 -29.96
CA ALA A 8 4.31 3.29 -30.22
C ALA A 8 5.50 4.18 -30.60
N GLY A 9 5.26 5.49 -30.78
CA GLY A 9 6.25 6.46 -31.27
C GLY A 9 6.78 6.19 -32.66
N GLY A 10 6.01 5.49 -33.49
CA GLY A 10 6.29 5.33 -34.91
C GLY A 10 5.92 6.59 -35.70
N ASP A 11 6.75 6.94 -36.68
CA ASP A 11 6.48 8.04 -37.59
C ASP A 11 5.32 7.66 -38.52
N GLN A 12 4.24 8.44 -38.47
CA GLN A 12 3.04 8.21 -39.27
C GLN A 12 3.28 8.37 -40.77
N PHE A 13 4.23 9.20 -41.18
CA PHE A 13 4.54 9.42 -42.58
C PHE A 13 5.25 8.20 -43.17
N ILE A 14 6.24 7.68 -42.45
CA ILE A 14 7.01 6.50 -42.85
C ILE A 14 6.14 5.24 -42.76
N LEU A 15 5.35 5.06 -41.69
CA LEU A 15 4.49 3.88 -41.53
C LEU A 15 3.43 3.73 -42.61
N LYS A 16 2.93 4.83 -43.19
CA LYS A 16 1.99 4.78 -44.32
C LYS A 16 2.63 4.24 -45.59
N GLN A 17 3.94 4.41 -45.75
CA GLN A 17 4.70 3.92 -46.90
C GLN A 17 5.31 2.53 -46.65
N ALA A 18 5.44 2.15 -45.37
CA ALA A 18 5.93 0.86 -44.95
C ALA A 18 4.92 -0.28 -45.22
N THR A 19 5.41 -1.52 -45.08
CA THR A 19 4.62 -2.72 -45.31
C THR A 19 3.45 -2.84 -44.32
N TYR A 20 2.38 -3.54 -44.72
CA TYR A 20 1.23 -3.79 -43.85
C TYR A 20 1.62 -4.53 -42.55
N SER A 21 2.62 -5.42 -42.63
CA SER A 21 3.17 -6.12 -41.45
C SER A 21 3.71 -5.13 -40.41
N ASP A 22 4.46 -4.11 -40.84
CA ASP A 22 5.02 -3.11 -39.94
C ASP A 22 3.93 -2.21 -39.34
N GLN A 23 2.92 -1.86 -40.13
CA GLN A 23 1.75 -1.12 -39.64
C GLN A 23 1.02 -1.87 -38.51
N ILE A 24 0.90 -3.20 -38.62
CA ILE A 24 0.32 -4.05 -37.57
C ILE A 24 1.24 -4.12 -36.35
N LYS A 25 2.55 -4.37 -36.53
CA LYS A 25 3.52 -4.44 -35.42
C LYS A 25 3.48 -3.18 -34.56
N TYR A 26 3.54 -2.00 -35.19
CA TYR A 26 3.46 -0.71 -34.48
C TYR A 26 2.07 -0.41 -33.92
N PHE A 27 1.00 -0.92 -34.54
CA PHE A 27 -0.35 -0.84 -33.98
C PHE A 27 -0.48 -1.66 -32.70
N CYS A 28 -0.01 -2.92 -32.71
CA CYS A 28 -0.04 -3.81 -31.55
C CYS A 28 0.84 -3.25 -30.42
N LEU A 29 2.06 -2.81 -30.73
CA LEU A 29 2.97 -2.19 -29.76
C LEU A 29 2.32 -0.96 -29.09
N GLY A 30 1.69 -0.09 -29.88
CA GLY A 30 0.98 1.07 -29.34
C GLY A 30 -0.28 0.69 -28.55
N GLY A 31 -0.95 -0.39 -28.94
CA GLY A 31 -2.08 -0.97 -28.21
C GLY A 31 -1.68 -1.45 -26.82
N ILE A 32 -0.54 -2.15 -26.72
CA ILE A 32 0.02 -2.62 -25.45
C ILE A 32 0.34 -1.42 -24.55
N VAL A 33 1.03 -0.40 -25.05
CA VAL A 33 1.37 0.83 -24.28
C VAL A 33 0.12 1.57 -23.77
N VAL A 34 -0.95 1.62 -24.56
CA VAL A 34 -2.21 2.24 -24.12
C VAL A 34 -2.92 1.36 -23.08
N ALA A 35 -2.90 0.03 -23.27
CA ALA A 35 -3.50 -0.90 -22.32
C ALA A 35 -2.80 -0.88 -20.96
N THR A 36 -1.46 -0.86 -20.93
CA THR A 36 -0.68 -0.74 -19.68
C THR A 36 -0.99 0.58 -18.97
N ALA A 37 -1.04 1.69 -19.71
CA ALA A 37 -1.40 3.00 -19.15
C ALA A 37 -2.81 3.04 -18.52
N ILE A 38 -3.81 2.46 -19.19
CA ILE A 38 -5.19 2.42 -18.67
C ILE A 38 -5.26 1.55 -17.42
N MET A 39 -4.63 0.37 -17.44
CA MET A 39 -4.61 -0.56 -16.33
C MET A 39 -3.89 0.04 -15.12
N ALA A 40 -2.74 0.68 -15.33
CA ALA A 40 -2.00 1.38 -14.30
C ALA A 40 -2.81 2.56 -13.74
N GLY A 41 -3.51 3.32 -14.57
CA GLY A 41 -4.36 4.43 -14.13
C GLY A 41 -5.53 3.96 -13.27
N LEU A 42 -6.24 2.90 -13.69
CA LEU A 42 -7.33 2.29 -12.92
C LEU A 42 -6.82 1.73 -11.59
N SER A 43 -5.67 1.05 -11.61
CA SER A 43 -5.05 0.51 -10.41
C SER A 43 -4.60 1.60 -9.44
N GLY A 44 -3.91 2.62 -9.95
CA GLY A 44 -3.42 3.75 -9.15
C GLY A 44 -4.57 4.53 -8.52
N GLY A 45 -5.64 4.78 -9.29
CA GLY A 45 -6.85 5.40 -8.77
C GLY A 45 -7.53 4.56 -7.69
N TYR A 46 -7.66 3.24 -7.90
CA TYR A 46 -8.24 2.34 -6.90
C TYR A 46 -7.39 2.25 -5.62
N ALA A 47 -6.07 2.16 -5.75
CA ALA A 47 -5.14 2.15 -4.62
C ALA A 47 -5.25 3.45 -3.81
N PHE A 48 -5.27 4.60 -4.50
CA PHE A 48 -5.49 5.90 -3.87
C PHE A 48 -6.81 5.93 -3.10
N TYR A 49 -7.92 5.54 -3.74
CA TYR A 49 -9.22 5.47 -3.08
C TYR A 49 -9.20 4.56 -1.84
N THR A 50 -8.56 3.40 -1.93
CA THR A 50 -8.53 2.42 -0.82
C THR A 50 -7.70 2.91 0.38
N ILE A 51 -6.64 3.67 0.13
CA ILE A 51 -5.78 4.23 1.17
C ILE A 51 -6.43 5.43 1.85
N PHE A 52 -7.05 6.31 1.06
CA PHE A 52 -7.59 7.59 1.54
C PHE A 52 -9.08 7.58 1.86
N LYS A 53 -9.80 6.47 1.62
CA LYS A 53 -11.19 6.36 2.06
C LYS A 53 -11.27 6.40 3.59
N PRO A 54 -12.24 7.13 4.17
CA PRO A 54 -12.50 7.09 5.61
C PRO A 54 -12.72 5.65 6.08
N LYS A 55 -12.08 5.25 7.18
CA LYS A 55 -12.27 3.91 7.76
C LYS A 55 -13.48 3.94 8.68
N ALA A 56 -14.23 2.84 8.76
CA ALA A 56 -15.41 2.72 9.61
C ALA A 56 -15.11 2.94 11.13
N SER A 57 -13.84 2.99 11.53
CA SER A 57 -13.41 3.44 12.86
C SER A 57 -13.65 4.93 13.12
N ASP A 58 -13.87 5.74 12.08
CA ASP A 58 -14.19 7.17 12.21
C ASP A 58 -15.69 7.37 12.53
N VAL A 59 -16.48 6.30 12.49
CA VAL A 59 -17.93 6.35 12.80
C VAL A 59 -18.16 6.47 14.30
N SER A 60 -17.25 5.99 15.15
CA SER A 60 -17.28 6.27 16.59
C SER A 60 -16.99 7.74 16.89
N GLU A 61 -16.10 8.37 16.12
CA GLU A 61 -15.81 9.81 16.21
C GLU A 61 -16.99 10.65 15.65
N LEU A 62 -17.67 10.16 14.60
CA LEU A 62 -18.91 10.76 14.10
C LEU A 62 -20.06 10.62 15.10
N TRP A 63 -20.18 9.50 15.81
CA TRP A 63 -21.18 9.28 16.88
C TRP A 63 -20.98 10.27 18.04
N GLU A 64 -19.73 10.51 18.43
CA GLU A 64 -19.36 11.50 19.45
C GLU A 64 -19.64 12.94 18.99
N LYS A 65 -19.44 13.25 17.70
CA LYS A 65 -19.72 14.57 17.10
C LYS A 65 -21.21 14.83 16.78
N THR A 66 -22.03 13.80 16.55
CA THR A 66 -23.45 13.94 16.18
C THR A 66 -24.43 13.69 17.32
N GLY A 67 -23.93 13.45 18.55
CA GLY A 67 -24.79 13.38 19.74
C GLY A 67 -25.87 12.30 19.67
N GLY A 68 -25.62 11.22 18.93
CA GLY A 68 -26.53 10.09 18.81
C GLY A 68 -27.89 10.38 18.16
N THR A 69 -28.05 11.50 17.43
CA THR A 69 -29.32 11.85 16.79
C THR A 69 -29.20 11.67 15.28
N GLU A 70 -29.82 10.60 14.77
CA GLU A 70 -30.00 10.25 13.34
C GLU A 70 -28.75 9.88 12.51
N GLY A 71 -27.93 8.95 13.03
CA GLY A 71 -26.81 8.34 12.27
C GLY A 71 -26.79 6.80 12.20
N ILE A 72 -27.76 6.10 12.79
CA ILE A 72 -27.78 4.62 12.85
C ILE A 72 -28.97 4.05 12.08
N ASN A 73 -29.01 4.25 10.76
CA ASN A 73 -29.88 3.44 9.89
C ASN A 73 -29.11 2.68 8.80
N ASN A 74 -27.78 2.72 8.80
CA ASN A 74 -26.98 1.84 7.94
C ASN A 74 -26.34 0.73 8.78
N LEU A 75 -27.19 -0.11 9.38
CA LEU A 75 -26.80 -1.39 9.93
C LEU A 75 -26.54 -2.36 8.78
N VAL A 76 -25.32 -2.91 8.77
CA VAL A 76 -24.98 -4.27 8.32
C VAL A 76 -25.25 -4.60 6.85
N GLY A 77 -24.18 -4.51 6.05
CA GLY A 77 -24.08 -5.13 4.74
C GLY A 77 -24.47 -4.21 3.58
N PHE A 78 -23.52 -4.00 2.65
CA PHE A 78 -23.76 -3.51 1.29
C PHE A 78 -24.04 -2.02 1.03
N THR A 79 -23.59 -1.09 1.88
CA THR A 79 -23.40 0.30 1.43
C THR A 79 -22.06 0.83 1.95
N GLU A 80 -20.97 0.60 1.18
CA GLU A 80 -19.80 1.46 1.31
C GLU A 80 -20.29 2.87 0.97
N ASN A 81 -20.37 3.78 1.95
CA ASN A 81 -20.58 5.19 1.68
C ASN A 81 -19.39 5.66 0.84
N THR A 82 -19.57 5.65 -0.48
CA THR A 82 -18.56 6.11 -1.42
C THR A 82 -18.36 7.59 -1.15
N ASP A 83 -17.25 7.96 -0.50
CA ASP A 83 -16.93 9.36 -0.31
C ASP A 83 -16.66 9.97 -1.69
N ILE A 84 -17.63 10.75 -2.16
CA ILE A 84 -17.64 11.37 -3.48
C ILE A 84 -16.37 12.20 -3.68
N GLN A 85 -15.89 12.87 -2.62
CA GLN A 85 -14.68 13.69 -2.68
C GLN A 85 -13.44 12.82 -2.94
N THR A 86 -13.22 11.78 -2.13
CA THR A 86 -12.11 10.86 -2.31
C THR A 86 -12.18 10.15 -3.66
N THR A 87 -13.37 9.77 -4.14
CA THR A 87 -13.54 9.16 -5.48
C THR A 87 -13.14 10.12 -6.60
N LEU A 88 -13.52 11.39 -6.53
CA LEU A 88 -13.12 12.38 -7.53
C LEU A 88 -11.60 12.60 -7.55
N ILE A 89 -10.98 12.72 -6.38
CA ILE A 89 -9.52 12.86 -6.26
C ILE A 89 -8.82 11.60 -6.80
N ALA A 90 -9.32 10.42 -6.44
CA ALA A 90 -8.81 9.14 -6.94
C ALA A 90 -8.92 9.01 -8.46
N LEU A 91 -10.01 9.49 -9.07
CA LEU A 91 -10.20 9.49 -10.52
C LEU A 91 -9.20 10.41 -11.22
N VAL A 92 -9.04 11.64 -10.71
CA VAL A 92 -8.04 12.58 -11.24
C VAL A 92 -6.63 12.04 -11.08
N PHE A 93 -6.31 11.49 -9.91
CA PHE A 93 -5.03 10.84 -9.65
C PHE A 93 -4.78 9.68 -10.61
N GLY A 94 -5.75 8.78 -10.79
CA GLY A 94 -5.66 7.66 -11.71
C GLY A 94 -5.45 8.09 -13.17
N LEU A 95 -6.11 9.17 -13.61
CA LEU A 95 -5.89 9.74 -14.95
C LEU A 95 -4.47 10.30 -15.11
N VAL A 96 -3.99 11.09 -14.14
CA VAL A 96 -2.63 11.65 -14.17
C VAL A 96 -1.59 10.53 -14.13
N TRP A 97 -1.78 9.54 -13.28
CA TRP A 97 -0.89 8.39 -13.15
C TRP A 97 -0.84 7.56 -14.45
N GLY A 98 -2.01 7.26 -15.04
CA GLY A 98 -2.08 6.59 -16.34
C GLY A 98 -1.37 7.38 -17.45
N LEU A 99 -1.48 8.71 -17.46
CA LEU A 99 -0.75 9.56 -18.41
C LEU A 99 0.77 9.57 -18.18
N ILE A 100 1.22 9.49 -16.94
CA ILE A 100 2.64 9.35 -16.60
C ILE A 100 3.17 8.03 -17.17
N ILE A 101 2.49 6.91 -16.88
CA ILE A 101 2.89 5.59 -17.38
C ILE A 101 2.86 5.54 -18.90
N TYR A 102 1.81 6.08 -19.53
CA TYR A 102 1.74 6.22 -20.98
C TYR A 102 2.96 6.92 -21.58
N ASN A 103 3.37 8.06 -20.99
CA ASN A 103 4.51 8.82 -21.50
C ASN A 103 5.84 8.08 -21.28
N ILE A 104 6.02 7.44 -20.12
CA ILE A 104 7.25 6.68 -19.81
C ILE A 104 7.36 5.47 -20.74
N ASP A 105 6.31 4.65 -20.86
CA ASP A 105 6.29 3.47 -21.72
C ASP A 105 6.51 3.85 -23.19
N ARG A 106 5.85 4.92 -23.65
CA ARG A 106 6.05 5.48 -24.98
C ARG A 106 7.50 5.93 -25.22
N PHE A 107 8.08 6.67 -24.27
CA PHE A 107 9.46 7.12 -24.37
C PHE A 107 10.41 5.93 -24.49
N ILE A 108 10.21 4.89 -23.68
CA ILE A 108 11.07 3.69 -23.69
C ILE A 108 10.96 2.92 -25.00
N VAL A 109 9.75 2.77 -25.54
CA VAL A 109 9.55 2.10 -26.83
C VAL A 109 10.22 2.88 -27.97
N THR A 110 10.33 4.21 -27.85
CA THR A 110 11.06 5.04 -28.82
C THR A 110 12.57 5.09 -28.60
N SER A 111 13.04 5.03 -27.36
CA SER A 111 14.45 5.17 -27.01
C SER A 111 15.19 3.85 -27.06
N THR A 112 14.51 2.74 -26.78
CA THR A 112 15.04 1.39 -26.98
C THR A 112 15.11 1.18 -28.48
N GLY A 113 16.31 1.31 -29.04
CA GLY A 113 16.56 1.11 -30.47
C GLY A 113 15.96 -0.21 -30.96
N THR A 114 15.59 -0.27 -32.23
CA THR A 114 15.38 -1.57 -32.89
C THR A 114 16.63 -2.39 -32.67
N GLY A 115 16.48 -3.62 -32.17
CA GLY A 115 17.60 -4.51 -31.89
C GLY A 115 18.57 -4.63 -33.07
N ASP A 116 19.71 -5.27 -32.85
CA ASP A 116 20.77 -5.44 -33.86
C ASP A 116 20.26 -6.00 -35.20
N GLY A 117 19.07 -6.60 -35.21
CA GLY A 117 18.34 -7.09 -36.36
C GLY A 117 18.38 -8.60 -36.46
N SER A 118 18.97 -9.27 -35.47
CA SER A 118 18.93 -10.72 -35.33
C SER A 118 17.63 -11.17 -34.66
N GLU A 119 17.25 -12.44 -34.87
CA GLU A 119 16.08 -13.04 -34.22
C GLU A 119 16.30 -13.35 -32.74
N ALA A 120 17.55 -13.24 -32.25
CA ALA A 120 17.94 -13.60 -30.89
C ALA A 120 18.17 -12.35 -30.03
N ILE A 121 17.57 -12.33 -28.84
CA ILE A 121 17.79 -11.26 -27.85
C ILE A 121 19.26 -11.30 -27.40
N THR A 122 20.05 -10.30 -27.76
CA THR A 122 21.47 -10.25 -27.38
C THR A 122 21.66 -9.69 -25.98
N TRP A 123 22.75 -10.09 -25.31
CA TRP A 123 23.05 -9.64 -23.95
C TRP A 123 23.24 -8.12 -23.85
N GLY A 124 23.67 -7.48 -24.93
CA GLY A 124 23.78 -6.02 -25.03
C GLY A 124 22.43 -5.31 -25.00
N GLU A 125 21.41 -5.88 -25.65
CA GLU A 125 20.04 -5.37 -25.66
C GLU A 125 19.35 -5.57 -24.31
N LEU A 126 19.59 -6.71 -23.65
CA LEU A 126 19.08 -6.93 -22.31
C LEU A 126 19.67 -5.92 -21.31
N LYS A 127 20.96 -5.60 -21.46
CA LYS A 127 21.64 -4.59 -20.63
C LYS A 127 21.10 -3.17 -20.86
N SER A 128 20.78 -2.81 -22.11
CA SER A 128 20.18 -1.50 -22.40
C SER A 128 18.73 -1.38 -21.92
N ALA A 129 17.99 -2.50 -21.89
CA ALA A 129 16.63 -2.57 -21.35
C ALA A 129 16.56 -2.71 -19.81
N LEU A 130 17.68 -3.04 -19.15
CA LEU A 130 17.74 -3.35 -17.72
C LEU A 130 17.16 -2.27 -16.79
N PRO A 131 17.46 -0.96 -16.94
CA PRO A 131 16.92 0.07 -16.07
C PRO A 131 15.38 0.07 -16.07
N ARG A 132 14.78 -0.24 -17.22
CA ARG A 132 13.33 -0.35 -17.32
C ARG A 132 12.82 -1.66 -16.75
N ILE A 133 13.47 -2.80 -16.96
CA ILE A 133 13.02 -4.06 -16.34
C ILE A 133 12.92 -3.88 -14.82
N ILE A 134 13.92 -3.23 -14.21
CA ILE A 134 13.91 -2.91 -12.78
C ILE A 134 12.74 -1.99 -12.41
N MET A 135 12.54 -0.89 -13.14
CA MET A 135 11.44 0.04 -12.88
C MET A 135 10.06 -0.64 -13.04
N GLY A 136 9.89 -1.46 -14.08
CA GLY A 136 8.68 -2.25 -14.33
C GLY A 136 8.41 -3.26 -13.22
N CYS A 137 9.45 -3.93 -12.69
CA CYS A 137 9.32 -4.79 -11.51
C CYS A 137 8.81 -4.01 -10.29
N ILE A 138 9.39 -2.84 -10.00
CA ILE A 138 8.99 -2.01 -8.85
C ILE A 138 7.53 -1.58 -8.99
N ILE A 139 7.13 -1.10 -10.17
CA ILE A 139 5.75 -0.67 -10.43
C ILE A 139 4.78 -1.85 -10.36
N ALA A 140 5.10 -2.98 -10.99
CA ALA A 140 4.26 -4.17 -10.99
C ALA A 140 4.02 -4.71 -9.57
N ILE A 141 5.06 -4.82 -8.74
CA ILE A 141 4.94 -5.25 -7.33
C ILE A 141 4.10 -4.24 -6.52
N SER A 142 4.32 -2.94 -6.76
CA SER A 142 3.58 -1.90 -6.05
C SER A 142 2.09 -1.86 -6.41
N ILE A 143 1.76 -2.15 -7.68
CA ILE A 143 0.40 -2.22 -8.21
C ILE A 143 -0.30 -3.53 -7.83
N SER A 144 0.44 -4.64 -7.74
CA SER A 144 -0.16 -5.95 -7.52
C SER A 144 -0.84 -6.05 -6.16
N LYS A 145 -0.27 -5.48 -5.09
CA LYS A 145 -0.81 -5.63 -3.72
C LYS A 145 -2.22 -5.04 -3.53
N PRO A 146 -2.52 -3.78 -3.91
CA PRO A 146 -3.88 -3.26 -3.78
C PRO A 146 -4.91 -4.02 -4.63
N LEU A 147 -4.53 -4.45 -5.83
CA LEU A 147 -5.44 -5.21 -6.71
C LEU A 147 -5.65 -6.64 -6.24
N GLU A 148 -4.62 -7.30 -5.72
CA GLU A 148 -4.69 -8.62 -5.10
C GLU A 148 -5.71 -8.63 -3.96
N ILE A 149 -5.62 -7.67 -3.03
CA ILE A 149 -6.57 -7.54 -1.91
C ILE A 149 -7.99 -7.29 -2.41
N ARG A 150 -8.15 -6.55 -3.51
CA ARG A 150 -9.47 -6.28 -4.09
C ARG A 150 -10.06 -7.50 -4.77
N ILE A 151 -9.25 -8.25 -5.51
CA ILE A 151 -9.66 -9.49 -6.17
C ILE A 151 -10.07 -10.52 -5.12
N LEU A 152 -9.31 -10.63 -4.03
CA LEU A 152 -9.54 -11.58 -2.93
C LEU A 152 -10.39 -11.01 -1.79
N LYS A 153 -11.14 -9.93 -2.01
CA LYS A 153 -11.84 -9.23 -0.92
C LYS A 153 -12.78 -10.16 -0.16
N GLY A 154 -13.57 -10.97 -0.87
CA GLY A 154 -14.54 -11.88 -0.24
C GLY A 154 -13.87 -12.98 0.57
N GLU A 155 -12.77 -13.54 0.06
CA GLU A 155 -11.98 -14.58 0.68
C GLU A 155 -11.25 -14.07 1.94
N ILE A 156 -10.64 -12.88 1.83
CA ILE A 156 -9.95 -12.21 2.94
C ILE A 156 -10.96 -11.85 4.04
N ASP A 157 -12.12 -11.28 3.69
CA ASP A 157 -13.15 -10.89 4.66
C ASP A 157 -13.67 -12.12 5.44
N ALA A 158 -13.87 -13.25 4.77
CA ALA A 158 -14.29 -14.49 5.42
C ALA A 158 -13.22 -15.03 6.38
N LYS A 159 -11.94 -15.03 5.96
CA LYS A 159 -10.83 -15.47 6.80
C LYS A 159 -10.55 -14.54 7.96
N LEU A 160 -10.70 -13.24 7.75
CA LEU A 160 -10.57 -12.22 8.79
C LEU A 160 -11.62 -12.41 9.88
N GLN A 161 -12.89 -12.69 9.51
CA GLN A 161 -13.94 -13.00 10.49
C GLN A 161 -13.59 -14.22 11.34
N VAL A 162 -13.12 -15.31 10.72
CA VAL A 162 -12.70 -16.52 11.47
C VAL A 162 -11.53 -16.20 12.41
N LYS A 163 -10.55 -15.40 11.96
CA LYS A 163 -9.42 -14.98 12.81
C LYS A 163 -9.87 -14.10 13.97
N GLN A 164 -10.79 -13.17 13.74
CA GLN A 164 -11.38 -12.31 14.76
C GLN A 164 -12.21 -13.11 15.78
N GLU A 165 -13.02 -14.06 15.32
CA GLU A 165 -13.78 -14.96 16.20
C GLU A 165 -12.86 -15.78 17.09
N ARG A 166 -11.78 -16.34 16.54
CA ARG A 166 -10.79 -17.09 17.31
C ARG A 166 -10.09 -16.23 18.36
N LEU A 167 -9.64 -15.03 17.98
CA LEU A 167 -9.04 -14.08 18.92
C LEU A 167 -10.03 -13.66 20.01
N LYS A 168 -11.31 -13.48 19.66
CA LYS A 168 -12.38 -13.20 20.63
C LYS A 168 -12.58 -14.36 21.58
N GLU A 169 -12.61 -15.60 21.08
CA GLU A 169 -12.77 -16.79 21.90
C GLU A 169 -11.61 -16.96 22.90
N ASP A 170 -10.36 -16.79 22.44
CA ASP A 170 -9.18 -16.89 23.29
C ASP A 170 -9.14 -15.78 24.37
N ALA A 171 -9.55 -14.56 24.01
CA ALA A 171 -9.68 -13.45 24.94
C ALA A 171 -10.81 -13.69 25.97
N VAL A 172 -11.97 -14.19 25.53
CA VAL A 172 -13.09 -14.54 26.40
C VAL A 172 -12.70 -15.65 27.37
N LYS A 173 -12.00 -16.70 26.92
CA LYS A 173 -11.49 -17.76 27.81
C LYS A 173 -10.58 -17.21 28.90
N THR A 174 -9.64 -16.34 28.53
CA THR A 174 -8.72 -15.71 29.48
C THR A 174 -9.47 -14.88 30.54
N ILE A 175 -10.50 -14.15 30.11
CA ILE A 175 -11.38 -13.41 31.02
C ILE A 175 -12.17 -14.37 31.91
N GLU A 176 -12.77 -15.41 31.34
CA GLU A 176 -13.56 -16.37 32.09
C GLU A 176 -12.73 -17.04 33.19
N GLU A 177 -11.52 -17.52 32.88
CA GLU A 177 -10.61 -18.10 33.88
C GLU A 177 -10.32 -17.13 35.04
N LYS A 178 -10.09 -15.85 34.75
CA LYS A 178 -9.84 -14.79 35.75
C LYS A 178 -11.00 -14.59 36.71
N TYR A 179 -12.25 -14.68 36.25
CA TYR A 179 -13.45 -14.47 37.09
C TYR A 179 -14.00 -15.77 37.70
N VAL A 180 -13.85 -16.92 37.03
CA VAL A 180 -14.34 -18.23 37.49
C VAL A 180 -13.71 -18.60 38.84
N SER A 181 -12.40 -18.40 39.01
CA SER A 181 -11.73 -18.67 40.29
C SER A 181 -12.32 -17.82 41.43
N ARG A 182 -12.51 -16.52 41.20
CA ARG A 182 -13.06 -15.58 42.20
C ARG A 182 -14.51 -15.88 42.55
N ILE A 183 -15.34 -16.20 41.55
CA ILE A 183 -16.74 -16.56 41.75
C ILE A 183 -16.85 -17.91 42.47
N SER A 184 -16.01 -18.89 42.12
CA SER A 184 -15.98 -20.21 42.74
C SER A 184 -15.64 -20.14 44.23
N GLU A 185 -14.66 -19.33 44.62
CA GLU A 185 -14.30 -19.10 46.03
C GLU A 185 -15.46 -18.52 46.83
N LYS A 186 -16.18 -17.54 46.27
CA LYS A 186 -17.34 -16.89 46.91
C LYS A 186 -18.53 -17.83 46.99
N ASN A 187 -18.80 -18.60 45.94
CA ASN A 187 -19.83 -19.65 45.95
C ASN A 187 -19.53 -20.74 46.99
N ALA A 188 -18.27 -21.13 47.17
CA ALA A 188 -17.87 -22.08 48.20
C ALA A 188 -18.14 -21.53 49.61
N ALA A 189 -17.92 -20.23 49.83
CA ALA A 189 -18.25 -19.55 51.09
C ALA A 189 -19.77 -19.49 51.34
N ILE A 190 -20.57 -19.13 50.32
CA ILE A 190 -22.04 -19.16 50.40
C ILE A 190 -22.52 -20.58 50.73
N ALA A 191 -22.02 -21.60 50.02
CA ALA A 191 -22.38 -22.99 50.28
C ALA A 191 -21.97 -23.47 51.68
N LYS A 192 -20.93 -22.88 52.29
CA LYS A 192 -20.57 -23.15 53.68
C LYS A 192 -21.60 -22.52 54.64
N TYR A 193 -21.93 -21.25 54.45
CA TYR A 193 -22.91 -20.55 55.30
C TYR A 193 -24.31 -21.16 55.18
N GLN A 194 -24.74 -21.50 53.96
CA GLN A 194 -26.02 -22.16 53.72
C GLN A 194 -26.08 -23.51 54.44
N ARG A 195 -25.02 -24.33 54.36
CA ARG A 195 -24.95 -25.60 55.11
C ARG A 195 -25.03 -25.41 56.63
N GLU A 196 -24.53 -24.30 57.18
CA GLU A 196 -24.65 -24.00 58.61
C GLU A 196 -26.07 -23.59 59.01
N ILE A 197 -26.80 -22.89 58.13
CA ILE A 197 -28.20 -22.54 58.29
C ILE A 197 -29.08 -23.79 58.16
N ASP A 198 -28.87 -24.59 57.11
CA ASP A 198 -29.66 -25.80 56.81
C ASP A 198 -29.58 -26.80 57.97
N LYS A 199 -28.38 -26.99 58.56
CA LYS A 199 -28.21 -27.85 59.76
C LYS A 199 -29.00 -27.36 60.96
N ALA A 200 -29.05 -26.04 61.18
CA ALA A 200 -29.82 -25.46 62.28
C ALA A 200 -31.33 -25.55 62.02
N GLU A 201 -31.73 -25.44 60.77
CA GLU A 201 -33.12 -25.58 60.33
C GLU A 201 -33.61 -27.03 60.41
N GLU A 202 -32.79 -27.99 60.01
CA GLU A 202 -33.06 -29.42 60.18
C GLU A 202 -33.18 -29.79 61.66
N ALA A 203 -32.28 -29.28 62.52
CA ALA A 203 -32.35 -29.49 63.96
C ALA A 203 -33.62 -28.89 64.60
N TYR A 204 -34.06 -27.72 64.14
CA TYR A 204 -35.34 -27.14 64.55
C TYR A 204 -36.52 -27.98 64.07
N THR A 205 -36.54 -28.35 62.78
CA THR A 205 -37.61 -29.12 62.15
C THR A 205 -37.79 -30.48 62.83
N ASN A 206 -36.69 -31.17 63.11
CA ASN A 206 -36.71 -32.42 63.87
C ASN A 206 -37.26 -32.22 65.29
N SER A 207 -36.91 -31.12 65.95
CA SER A 207 -37.43 -30.80 67.29
C SER A 207 -38.93 -30.46 67.28
N GLU A 208 -39.40 -29.78 66.22
CA GLU A 208 -40.80 -29.46 65.98
C GLU A 208 -41.63 -30.73 65.66
N ILE A 209 -41.09 -31.64 64.84
CA ILE A 209 -41.70 -32.95 64.58
C ILE A 209 -41.82 -33.75 65.87
N ASN A 210 -40.76 -33.84 66.67
CA ASN A 210 -40.78 -34.58 67.94
C ASN A 210 -41.79 -33.99 68.93
N PHE A 211 -41.88 -32.66 69.03
CA PHE A 211 -42.87 -31.99 69.87
C PHE A 211 -44.30 -32.24 69.38
N ASN A 212 -44.56 -32.14 68.07
CA ASN A 212 -45.88 -32.38 67.50
C ASN A 212 -46.29 -33.85 67.61
N ALA A 213 -45.35 -34.80 67.48
CA ALA A 213 -45.61 -36.23 67.67
C ALA A 213 -46.09 -36.52 69.10
N GLU A 214 -45.45 -35.94 70.12
CA GLU A 214 -45.86 -36.04 71.53
C GLU A 214 -47.26 -35.44 71.77
N MET A 215 -47.59 -34.33 71.09
CA MET A 215 -48.91 -33.70 71.23
C MET A 215 -50.06 -34.47 70.58
N VAL A 216 -49.76 -35.34 69.61
CA VAL A 216 -50.74 -36.07 68.79
C VAL A 216 -50.85 -37.55 69.21
N ASP A 217 -50.08 -38.00 70.21
CA ASP A 217 -50.12 -39.39 70.69
C ASP A 217 -51.55 -39.80 71.13
N PRO A 218 -52.14 -40.84 70.51
CA PRO A 218 -53.49 -41.32 70.85
C PRO A 218 -53.64 -41.89 72.27
N THR A 219 -52.55 -42.24 72.94
CA THR A 219 -52.57 -42.98 74.22
C THR A 219 -52.51 -42.09 75.46
N ALA A 220 -51.97 -40.87 75.37
CA ALA A 220 -51.95 -39.89 76.45
C ALA A 220 -51.87 -38.43 75.94
N PRO A 221 -52.92 -37.91 75.27
CA PRO A 221 -52.91 -36.55 74.74
C PRO A 221 -52.89 -35.50 75.87
N GLY A 222 -51.81 -34.72 75.96
CA GLY A 222 -51.74 -33.64 76.95
C GLY A 222 -50.38 -32.96 77.08
N PHE A 223 -50.39 -31.76 77.67
CA PHE A 223 -49.18 -30.98 77.94
C PHE A 223 -48.48 -31.45 79.22
N GLY A 224 -47.82 -32.60 79.16
CA GLY A 224 -47.08 -33.22 80.26
C GLY A 224 -45.74 -32.54 80.60
N PRO A 225 -45.00 -33.03 81.62
CA PRO A 225 -43.64 -32.59 81.93
C PRO A 225 -42.66 -32.77 80.74
N GLU A 226 -42.82 -33.84 79.97
CA GLU A 226 -42.00 -34.17 78.79
C GLU A 226 -42.28 -33.21 77.63
N ALA A 227 -43.56 -32.96 77.32
CA ALA A 227 -43.95 -31.93 76.35
C ALA A 227 -43.41 -30.52 76.70
N ARG A 228 -43.31 -30.17 78.00
CA ARG A 228 -42.67 -28.91 78.44
C ARG A 228 -41.18 -28.87 78.14
N GLN A 229 -40.47 -29.99 78.32
CA GLN A 229 -39.05 -30.09 78.01
C GLN A 229 -38.81 -30.03 76.49
N LEU A 230 -39.59 -30.76 75.70
CA LEU A 230 -39.52 -30.71 74.23
C LEU A 230 -39.83 -29.31 73.68
N LYS A 231 -40.79 -28.60 74.27
CA LYS A 231 -41.08 -27.20 73.92
C LYS A 231 -39.91 -26.26 74.23
N ALA A 232 -39.25 -26.43 75.38
CA ALA A 232 -38.09 -25.64 75.75
C ALA A 232 -36.91 -25.90 74.79
N ILE A 233 -36.66 -27.17 74.43
CA ILE A 233 -35.65 -27.57 73.45
C ILE A 233 -35.98 -26.97 72.07
N MET A 234 -37.23 -27.07 71.62
CA MET A 234 -37.66 -26.47 70.36
C MET A 234 -37.46 -24.96 70.34
N GLN A 235 -37.78 -24.25 71.44
CA GLN A 235 -37.57 -22.80 71.55
C GLN A 235 -36.08 -22.42 71.54
N ASP A 236 -35.22 -23.20 72.20
CA ASP A 236 -33.77 -23.02 72.16
C ASP A 236 -33.20 -23.23 70.74
N ARG A 237 -33.63 -24.31 70.05
CA ARG A 237 -33.26 -24.58 68.65
C ARG A 237 -33.77 -23.51 67.69
N LYS A 238 -34.98 -22.99 67.94
CA LYS A 238 -35.53 -21.86 67.20
C LYS A 238 -34.67 -20.62 67.36
N LEU A 239 -34.27 -20.30 68.59
CA LEU A 239 -33.43 -19.15 68.89
C LEU A 239 -32.04 -19.29 68.26
N ASP A 240 -31.40 -20.46 68.32
CA ASP A 240 -30.12 -20.74 67.65
C ASP A 240 -30.21 -20.56 66.13
N ARG A 241 -31.26 -21.13 65.49
CA ARG A 241 -31.50 -20.94 64.05
C ARG A 241 -31.71 -19.47 63.70
N ASP A 242 -32.58 -18.77 64.43
CA ASP A 242 -32.92 -17.38 64.14
C ASP A 242 -31.69 -16.46 64.32
N ASN A 243 -30.86 -16.70 65.35
CA ASN A 243 -29.59 -16.00 65.56
C ASN A 243 -28.58 -16.28 64.43
N ARG A 244 -28.48 -17.52 63.95
CA ARG A 244 -27.60 -17.87 62.82
C ARG A 244 -28.06 -17.21 61.53
N ARG A 245 -29.36 -17.21 61.23
CA ARG A 245 -29.94 -16.49 60.09
C ARG A 245 -29.66 -15.00 60.16
N LEU A 246 -29.92 -14.36 61.31
CA LEU A 246 -29.62 -12.94 61.52
C LEU A 246 -28.14 -12.58 61.27
N ARG A 247 -27.21 -13.50 61.53
CA ARG A 247 -25.78 -13.29 61.31
C ARG A 247 -25.32 -13.63 59.89
N LEU A 248 -25.82 -14.73 59.31
CA LEU A 248 -25.30 -15.31 58.08
C LEU A 248 -26.06 -14.84 56.83
N ASP A 249 -27.37 -14.56 56.93
CA ASP A 249 -28.16 -14.08 55.78
C ASP A 249 -27.63 -12.76 55.20
N PRO A 250 -27.24 -11.74 56.01
CA PRO A 250 -26.62 -10.52 55.48
C PRO A 250 -25.28 -10.81 54.77
N LEU A 251 -24.46 -11.72 55.30
CA LEU A 251 -23.18 -12.10 54.69
C LEU A 251 -23.39 -12.83 53.35
N ILE A 252 -24.40 -13.68 53.25
CA ILE A 252 -24.78 -14.34 51.99
C ILE A 252 -25.29 -13.28 50.99
N ALA A 253 -26.10 -12.32 51.44
CA ALA A 253 -26.58 -11.22 50.60
C ALA A 253 -25.42 -10.37 50.05
N ASP A 254 -24.45 -9.99 50.89
CA ASP A 254 -23.26 -9.24 50.48
C ASP A 254 -22.42 -10.01 49.46
N LEU A 255 -22.18 -11.31 49.69
CA LEU A 255 -21.46 -12.16 48.75
C LEU A 255 -22.18 -12.30 47.40
N ASN A 256 -23.51 -12.37 47.39
CA ASN A 256 -24.30 -12.38 46.17
C ASN A 256 -24.20 -11.04 45.41
N ILE A 257 -24.16 -9.91 46.12
CA ILE A 257 -23.93 -8.59 45.51
C ILE A 257 -22.54 -8.52 44.89
N GLU A 258 -21.49 -9.01 45.58
CA GLU A 258 -20.14 -9.08 45.02
C GLU A 258 -20.07 -9.95 43.75
N ILE A 259 -20.69 -11.14 43.77
CA ILE A 259 -20.75 -12.03 42.61
C ILE A 259 -21.44 -11.33 41.44
N LYS A 260 -22.57 -10.65 41.69
CA LYS A 260 -23.25 -9.87 40.65
C LYS A 260 -22.34 -8.79 40.08
N GLY A 261 -21.61 -8.06 40.93
CA GLY A 261 -20.61 -7.08 40.50
C GLY A 261 -19.50 -7.68 39.64
N TYR A 262 -19.00 -8.87 39.99
CA TYR A 262 -18.00 -9.59 39.18
C TYR A 262 -18.56 -10.03 37.82
N VAL A 263 -19.81 -10.49 37.76
CA VAL A 263 -20.47 -10.87 36.50
C VAL A 263 -20.68 -9.64 35.60
N GLU A 264 -21.11 -8.52 36.16
CA GLU A 264 -21.26 -7.26 35.43
C GLU A 264 -19.91 -6.73 34.93
N ALA A 265 -18.87 -6.77 35.76
CA ALA A 265 -17.51 -6.39 35.37
C ALA A 265 -16.96 -7.30 34.25
N LYS A 266 -17.17 -8.62 34.36
CA LYS A 266 -16.80 -9.59 33.33
C LYS A 266 -17.47 -9.27 31.99
N ASN A 267 -18.78 -9.03 32.00
CA ASN A 267 -19.52 -8.73 30.77
C ASN A 267 -19.05 -7.41 30.14
N LYS A 268 -18.80 -6.38 30.94
CA LYS A 268 -18.20 -5.12 30.44
C LYS A 268 -16.81 -5.32 29.83
N GLU A 269 -15.97 -6.17 30.43
CA GLU A 269 -14.64 -6.49 29.91
C GLU A 269 -14.73 -7.24 28.56
N ILE A 270 -15.68 -8.17 28.43
CA ILE A 270 -15.97 -8.88 27.16
C ILE A 270 -16.48 -7.91 26.08
N ASP A 271 -17.42 -7.02 26.43
CA ASP A 271 -17.98 -6.03 25.50
C ASP A 271 -16.89 -5.09 24.99
N ASN A 272 -16.02 -4.59 25.87
CA ASN A 272 -14.89 -3.72 25.51
C ASN A 272 -13.91 -4.40 24.55
N ILE A 273 -13.62 -5.70 24.73
CA ILE A 273 -12.77 -6.46 23.81
C ILE A 273 -13.43 -6.60 22.44
N SER A 274 -14.73 -6.86 22.39
CA SER A 274 -15.44 -7.00 21.12
C SER A 274 -15.35 -5.72 20.27
N VAL A 275 -15.40 -4.54 20.91
CA VAL A 275 -15.21 -3.24 20.25
C VAL A 275 -13.77 -3.04 19.80
N GLY A 276 -12.78 -3.41 20.62
CA GLY A 276 -11.36 -3.30 20.26
C GLY A 276 -10.94 -4.22 19.10
N LEU A 277 -11.47 -5.44 19.04
CA LEU A 277 -11.15 -6.41 17.99
C LEU A 277 -11.73 -6.02 16.62
N SER A 278 -12.90 -5.37 16.58
CA SER A 278 -13.45 -4.82 15.33
C SER A 278 -12.57 -3.70 14.74
N GLY A 279 -11.74 -3.05 15.54
CA GLY A 279 -10.75 -2.05 15.08
C GLY A 279 -9.48 -2.64 14.48
N LEU A 280 -9.23 -3.95 14.60
CA LEU A 280 -8.04 -4.63 14.05
C LEU A 280 -8.15 -4.95 12.55
N ASP A 281 -9.20 -4.49 11.86
CA ASP A 281 -9.37 -4.62 10.41
C ASP A 281 -8.48 -3.64 9.61
N GLY A 282 -7.17 -3.69 9.87
CA GLY A 282 -6.17 -2.87 9.18
C GLY A 282 -5.80 -3.42 7.80
N LEU A 283 -5.30 -2.54 6.92
CA LEU A 283 -4.76 -2.93 5.61
C LEU A 283 -3.62 -3.96 5.76
N ALA A 284 -2.78 -3.81 6.79
CA ALA A 284 -1.68 -4.72 7.08
C ALA A 284 -2.19 -6.15 7.34
N GLU A 285 -3.24 -6.30 8.15
CA GLU A 285 -3.82 -7.61 8.45
C GLU A 285 -4.39 -8.28 7.19
N ARG A 286 -5.03 -7.49 6.32
CA ARG A 286 -5.54 -7.96 5.03
C ARG A 286 -4.40 -8.42 4.10
N ILE A 287 -3.26 -7.74 4.11
CA ILE A 287 -2.06 -8.16 3.37
C ILE A 287 -1.52 -9.47 3.94
N THR A 288 -1.39 -9.57 5.27
CA THR A 288 -0.90 -10.77 5.94
C THR A 288 -1.79 -11.98 5.65
N ILE A 289 -3.12 -11.83 5.73
CA ILE A 289 -4.07 -12.90 5.40
C ILE A 289 -3.94 -13.31 3.94
N ALA A 290 -3.80 -12.36 3.00
CA ALA A 290 -3.64 -12.69 1.59
C ALA A 290 -2.36 -13.49 1.32
N GLU A 291 -1.24 -13.11 1.94
CA GLU A 291 0.05 -13.77 1.77
C GLU A 291 0.13 -15.14 2.44
N GLU A 292 -0.44 -15.28 3.64
CA GLU A 292 -0.42 -16.55 4.40
C GLU A 292 -1.41 -17.57 3.83
N GLU A 293 -2.64 -17.14 3.51
CA GLU A 293 -3.70 -18.06 3.08
C GLU A 293 -3.69 -18.31 1.56
N TYR A 294 -3.22 -17.35 0.75
CA TYR A 294 -3.25 -17.42 -0.71
C TYR A 294 -1.91 -17.11 -1.41
N PRO A 295 -0.78 -17.72 -0.98
CA PRO A 295 0.55 -17.39 -1.53
C PRO A 295 0.67 -17.64 -3.03
N THR A 296 0.09 -18.74 -3.53
CA THR A 296 0.11 -19.07 -4.96
C THR A 296 -0.63 -18.04 -5.80
N VAL A 297 -1.78 -17.55 -5.30
CA VAL A 297 -2.58 -16.55 -6.02
C VAL A 297 -1.87 -15.19 -5.99
N SER A 298 -1.29 -14.81 -4.85
CA SER A 298 -0.47 -13.61 -4.69
C SER A 298 0.68 -13.56 -5.71
N ILE A 299 1.48 -14.63 -5.76
CA ILE A 299 2.62 -14.75 -6.69
C ILE A 299 2.13 -14.78 -8.13
N PHE A 300 1.06 -15.52 -8.44
CA PHE A 300 0.50 -15.58 -9.79
C PHE A 300 0.03 -14.21 -10.27
N LEU A 301 -0.71 -13.46 -9.46
CA LEU A 301 -1.16 -12.12 -9.81
C LEU A 301 0.03 -11.16 -9.98
N MET A 302 1.02 -11.19 -9.08
CA MET A 302 2.24 -10.40 -9.21
C MET A 302 2.97 -10.70 -10.54
N LEU A 303 3.15 -11.98 -10.88
CA LEU A 303 3.79 -12.38 -12.14
C LEU A 303 2.96 -11.97 -13.36
N LEU A 304 1.63 -11.99 -13.26
CA LEU A 304 0.74 -11.53 -14.32
C LEU A 304 0.90 -10.02 -14.57
N PHE A 305 0.88 -9.20 -13.52
CA PHE A 305 1.13 -7.75 -13.64
C PHE A 305 2.54 -7.47 -14.18
N LEU A 306 3.54 -8.22 -13.69
CA LEU A 306 4.90 -8.11 -14.18
C LEU A 306 5.00 -8.43 -15.67
N ALA A 307 4.34 -9.50 -16.13
CA ALA A 307 4.33 -9.88 -17.54
C ALA A 307 3.68 -8.78 -18.40
N ILE A 308 2.56 -8.22 -17.95
CA ILE A 308 1.86 -7.14 -18.66
C ILE A 308 2.73 -5.88 -18.77
N GLU A 309 3.35 -5.45 -17.67
CA GLU A 309 4.21 -4.26 -17.63
C GLU A 309 5.51 -4.40 -18.42
N LEU A 310 6.06 -5.62 -18.53
CA LEU A 310 7.26 -5.90 -19.32
C LEU A 310 6.95 -6.22 -20.80
N THR A 311 5.68 -6.43 -21.16
CA THR A 311 5.28 -6.77 -22.53
C THR A 311 5.75 -5.75 -23.58
N PRO A 312 5.64 -4.42 -23.39
CA PRO A 312 6.13 -3.45 -24.39
C PRO A 312 7.62 -3.63 -24.71
N ILE A 313 8.44 -3.97 -23.70
CA ILE A 313 9.88 -4.12 -23.84
C ILE A 313 10.20 -5.41 -24.56
N PHE A 314 9.64 -6.53 -24.09
CA PHE A 314 9.85 -7.83 -24.73
C PHE A 314 9.37 -7.80 -26.19
N PHE A 315 8.22 -7.18 -26.46
CA PHE A 315 7.73 -7.03 -27.82
C PHE A 315 8.70 -6.20 -28.66
N LYS A 316 9.24 -5.09 -28.13
CA LYS A 316 10.22 -4.26 -28.84
C LYS A 316 11.53 -5.00 -29.12
N LEU A 317 12.01 -5.79 -28.17
CA LEU A 317 13.21 -6.63 -28.32
C LEU A 317 13.00 -7.78 -29.31
N MET A 318 11.77 -8.27 -29.47
CA MET A 318 11.40 -9.28 -30.47
C MET A 318 11.22 -8.71 -31.89
N LEU A 319 11.23 -7.38 -32.07
CA LEU A 319 11.08 -6.78 -33.40
C LEU A 319 12.38 -6.87 -34.19
N ILE A 320 12.37 -7.74 -35.20
CA ILE A 320 13.39 -7.79 -36.25
C ILE A 320 13.34 -6.49 -37.08
N LYS A 321 14.51 -6.01 -37.50
CA LYS A 321 14.64 -4.86 -38.41
C LYS A 321 13.76 -5.04 -39.64
N SER A 322 12.93 -4.04 -39.89
CA SER A 322 11.90 -4.04 -40.93
C SER A 322 12.15 -2.93 -41.96
N PRO A 323 11.47 -2.96 -43.13
CA PRO A 323 11.53 -1.88 -44.10
C PRO A 323 11.26 -0.50 -43.50
N TYR A 324 10.37 -0.40 -42.50
CA TYR A 324 10.16 0.83 -41.75
C TYR A 324 11.44 1.35 -41.07
N ASP A 325 12.23 0.48 -40.45
CA ASP A 325 13.43 0.87 -39.72
C ASP A 325 14.52 1.34 -40.69
N TYR A 326 14.67 0.67 -41.84
CA TYR A 326 15.59 1.11 -42.90
C TYR A 326 15.16 2.44 -43.53
N MET A 327 13.86 2.63 -43.80
CA MET A 327 13.35 3.91 -44.29
C MET A 327 13.58 5.03 -43.27
N SER A 328 13.33 4.77 -41.99
CA SER A 328 13.60 5.71 -40.90
C SER A 328 15.07 6.09 -40.83
N SER A 329 15.98 5.12 -40.91
CA SER A 329 17.42 5.39 -40.98
C SER A 329 17.81 6.20 -42.20
N ASN A 330 17.22 5.93 -43.38
CA ASN A 330 17.46 6.70 -44.59
C ASN A 330 16.99 8.16 -44.45
N TYR A 331 15.80 8.39 -43.89
CA TYR A 331 15.31 9.75 -43.63
C TYR A 331 16.21 10.50 -42.64
N LYS A 332 16.69 9.83 -41.58
CA LYS A 332 17.65 10.42 -40.63
C LYS A 332 18.97 10.79 -41.32
N ALA A 333 19.51 9.91 -42.15
CA ALA A 333 20.75 10.16 -42.89
C ALA A 333 20.59 11.32 -43.88
N LEU A 334 19.46 11.40 -44.60
CA LEU A 334 19.14 12.53 -45.47
C LEU A 334 19.05 13.86 -44.72
N GLU A 335 18.42 13.87 -43.54
CA GLU A 335 18.28 15.08 -42.72
C GLU A 335 19.63 15.55 -42.16
N LEU A 336 20.48 14.60 -41.75
CA LEU A 336 21.88 14.89 -41.37
C LEU A 336 22.63 15.53 -42.54
N ALA A 337 22.55 14.93 -43.73
CA ALA A 337 23.21 15.45 -44.92
C ALA A 337 22.70 16.86 -45.30
N HIS A 338 21.39 17.11 -45.26
CA HIS A 338 20.81 18.44 -45.49
C HIS A 338 21.26 19.47 -44.46
N SER A 339 21.45 19.05 -43.20
CA SER A 339 21.96 19.89 -42.13
C SER A 339 23.47 20.16 -42.24
N GLY A 340 24.15 19.60 -43.25
CA GLY A 340 25.60 19.66 -43.41
C GLY A 340 26.34 18.86 -42.33
N ILE A 341 25.71 17.84 -41.77
CA ILE A 341 26.29 16.94 -40.77
C ILE A 341 26.68 15.66 -41.50
N TYR A 342 27.98 15.37 -41.48
CA TYR A 342 28.54 14.18 -42.11
C TYR A 342 29.15 13.29 -41.03
N ILE A 343 28.70 12.04 -40.97
CA ILE A 343 29.25 11.04 -40.06
C ILE A 343 30.20 10.19 -40.90
N GLU A 344 31.51 10.34 -40.66
CA GLU A 344 32.51 9.42 -41.21
C GLU A 344 32.44 8.13 -40.39
N GLU A 345 31.92 7.07 -41.00
CA GLU A 345 31.97 5.70 -40.45
C GLU A 345 33.39 5.13 -40.56
N ASP A 346 34.39 5.88 -40.11
CA ASP A 346 35.75 5.36 -40.07
C ASP A 346 35.97 4.57 -38.77
N TYR A 347 36.42 3.33 -38.98
CA TYR A 347 36.98 2.42 -37.99
C TYR A 347 38.29 3.00 -37.41
N TYR A 348 38.22 4.01 -36.54
CA TYR A 348 39.39 4.42 -35.77
C TYR A 348 39.33 3.80 -34.36
N GLU A 349 40.30 2.94 -34.05
CA GLU A 349 40.59 2.54 -32.68
C GLU A 349 41.15 3.75 -31.92
N ASP A 350 40.41 4.25 -30.92
CA ASP A 350 40.98 5.14 -29.92
C ASP A 350 42.17 4.44 -29.21
N LYS A 351 43.07 5.18 -28.57
CA LYS A 351 44.19 4.62 -27.78
C LYS A 351 43.72 3.71 -26.62
N GLN A 352 42.41 3.63 -26.40
CA GLN A 352 41.70 2.84 -25.38
C GLN A 352 40.81 1.74 -26.01
N GLY A 353 40.88 1.52 -27.33
CA GLY A 353 40.10 0.49 -28.05
C GLY A 353 38.60 0.78 -28.16
N VAL A 354 38.17 2.02 -27.96
CA VAL A 354 36.76 2.43 -28.04
C VAL A 354 36.48 2.97 -29.43
N GLN A 355 35.55 2.34 -30.14
CA GLN A 355 35.05 2.79 -31.45
C GLN A 355 34.23 4.08 -31.27
N ARG A 356 34.54 5.13 -32.03
CA ARG A 356 33.79 6.39 -32.01
C ARG A 356 33.56 6.88 -33.43
N GLU A 357 32.32 7.28 -33.70
CA GLU A 357 31.91 7.92 -34.95
C GLU A 357 32.53 9.33 -35.03
N LEU A 358 33.19 9.65 -36.15
CA LEU A 358 33.69 11.00 -36.38
C LEU A 358 32.57 11.83 -37.03
N VAL A 359 31.92 12.68 -36.23
CA VAL A 359 30.86 13.57 -36.69
C VAL A 359 31.47 14.92 -37.09
N ARG A 360 31.35 15.28 -38.37
CA ARG A 360 31.77 16.58 -38.92
C ARG A 360 30.56 17.47 -39.17
N PHE A 361 30.67 18.73 -38.74
CA PHE A 361 29.64 19.75 -38.92
C PHE A 361 30.12 20.76 -39.96
N LEU A 362 29.88 20.49 -41.25
CA LEU A 362 30.43 21.24 -42.38
C LEU A 362 30.11 22.74 -42.32
N ASN A 363 28.89 23.10 -41.86
CA ASN A 363 28.49 24.49 -41.69
C ASN A 363 29.33 25.21 -40.62
N ALA A 364 29.58 24.54 -39.49
CA ALA A 364 30.42 25.08 -38.43
C ALA A 364 31.90 25.13 -38.86
N GLU A 365 32.40 24.11 -39.56
CA GLU A 365 33.76 24.08 -40.10
C GLU A 365 34.00 25.22 -41.09
N LYS A 366 33.05 25.47 -41.98
CA LYS A 366 33.08 26.61 -42.90
C LYS A 366 33.16 27.93 -42.15
N GLU A 367 32.29 28.16 -41.17
CA GLU A 367 32.27 29.41 -40.41
C GLU A 367 33.56 29.61 -39.60
N ILE A 368 34.09 28.56 -38.98
CA ILE A 368 35.38 28.58 -38.28
C ILE A 368 36.50 28.95 -39.25
N GLN A 369 36.53 28.36 -40.45
CA GLN A 369 37.55 28.63 -41.46
C GLN A 369 37.48 30.08 -41.95
N GLU A 370 36.28 30.59 -42.24
CA GLU A 370 36.06 31.99 -42.63
C GLU A 370 36.56 32.96 -41.55
N LYS A 371 36.28 32.68 -40.26
CA LYS A 371 36.75 33.52 -39.14
C LYS A 371 38.26 33.47 -38.99
N LYS A 372 38.88 32.29 -39.15
CA LYS A 372 40.35 32.14 -39.10
C LYS A 372 41.01 32.93 -40.22
N GLU A 373 40.54 32.76 -41.47
CA GLU A 373 41.10 33.47 -42.62
C GLU A 373 40.94 35.00 -42.48
N PHE A 374 39.79 35.45 -41.96
CA PHE A 374 39.56 36.85 -41.66
C PHE A 374 40.49 37.39 -40.57
N HIS A 375 40.69 36.64 -39.48
CA HIS A 375 41.61 37.01 -38.41
C HIS A 375 43.07 37.09 -38.91
N ASP A 376 43.49 36.11 -39.70
CA ASP A 376 44.82 36.09 -40.31
C ASP A 376 45.02 37.27 -41.27
N ALA A 377 43.99 37.64 -42.02
CA ALA A 377 44.01 38.85 -42.85
C ALA A 377 44.18 40.12 -42.01
N GLN A 378 43.47 40.23 -40.88
CA GLN A 378 43.63 41.36 -39.95
C GLN A 378 45.05 41.43 -39.37
N ILE A 379 45.64 40.30 -38.98
CA ILE A 379 47.03 40.24 -38.50
C ILE A 379 47.98 40.74 -39.59
N ARG A 380 47.83 40.27 -40.83
CA ARG A 380 48.68 40.71 -41.96
C ARG A 380 48.57 42.20 -42.23
N ILE A 381 47.34 42.75 -42.24
CA ILE A 381 47.10 44.19 -42.46
C ILE A 381 47.70 45.00 -41.31
N THR A 382 47.49 44.57 -40.07
CA THR A 382 48.02 45.25 -38.87
C THR A 382 49.54 45.26 -38.89
N LYS A 383 50.18 44.14 -39.25
CA LYS A 383 51.64 44.05 -39.39
C LYS A 383 52.16 45.01 -40.45
N TYR A 384 51.52 45.07 -41.61
CA TYR A 384 51.89 46.01 -42.66
C TYR A 384 51.71 47.49 -42.24
N ALA A 385 50.63 47.80 -41.51
CA ALA A 385 50.39 49.13 -40.97
C ALA A 385 51.47 49.54 -39.95
N ILE A 386 51.88 48.62 -39.07
CA ILE A 386 52.98 48.83 -38.12
C ILE A 386 54.29 49.03 -38.87
N GLU A 387 54.62 48.21 -39.86
CA GLU A 387 55.84 48.37 -40.67
C GLU A 387 55.90 49.74 -41.36
N LYS A 388 54.77 50.23 -41.91
CA LYS A 388 54.69 51.57 -42.50
C LYS A 388 54.77 52.68 -41.47
N PHE A 389 54.16 52.50 -40.30
CA PHE A 389 54.26 53.44 -39.19
C PHE A 389 55.71 53.54 -38.68
N GLU A 390 56.38 52.41 -38.46
CA GLU A 390 57.79 52.36 -38.08
C GLU A 390 58.68 53.03 -39.12
N ALA A 391 58.44 52.81 -40.42
CA ALA A 391 59.20 53.46 -41.48
C ALA A 391 58.98 54.99 -41.49
N ALA A 392 57.75 55.45 -41.24
CA ALA A 392 57.43 56.87 -41.14
C ALA A 392 58.05 57.52 -39.90
N GLU A 393 57.98 56.87 -38.74
CA GLU A 393 58.61 57.36 -37.51
C GLU A 393 60.14 57.35 -37.60
N LYS A 394 60.75 56.30 -38.16
CA LYS A 394 62.19 56.28 -38.45
C LYS A 394 62.60 57.46 -39.32
N LYS A 395 61.82 57.78 -40.36
CA LYS A 395 62.08 58.94 -41.22
C LYS A 395 61.99 60.27 -40.43
N LYS A 396 61.03 60.43 -39.52
CA LYS A 396 60.94 61.62 -38.66
C LYS A 396 62.11 61.73 -37.69
N ILE A 397 62.54 60.59 -37.12
CA ILE A 397 63.72 60.51 -36.25
C ILE A 397 64.99 60.88 -37.02
N ASP A 398 65.14 60.43 -38.27
CA ASP A 398 66.27 60.79 -39.13
C ASP A 398 66.29 62.29 -39.49
N GLU A 399 65.11 62.91 -39.65
CA GLU A 399 64.99 64.34 -39.99
C GLU A 399 65.24 65.27 -38.78
N LYS A 400 64.84 64.88 -37.56
CA LYS A 400 65.05 65.63 -36.31
C LYS A 400 65.24 64.70 -35.09
N PRO A 401 66.45 64.19 -34.87
CA PRO A 401 66.70 63.23 -33.78
C PRO A 401 66.59 63.86 -32.38
N GLU A 402 66.78 65.18 -32.25
CA GLU A 402 66.73 65.92 -30.98
C GLU A 402 65.33 65.93 -30.33
N ASP A 403 64.26 65.81 -31.13
CA ASP A 403 62.86 65.83 -30.64
C ASP A 403 62.46 64.50 -29.95
N PHE A 404 63.18 63.40 -30.23
CA PHE A 404 62.87 62.05 -29.72
C PHE A 404 63.79 61.60 -28.59
N ILE A 405 64.92 62.28 -28.36
CA ILE A 405 65.84 62.00 -27.26
C ILE A 405 65.68 63.10 -26.19
N LYS A 406 64.79 62.88 -25.21
CA LYS A 406 64.81 63.67 -23.97
C LYS A 406 65.95 63.16 -23.07
N TYR A 407 67.01 63.94 -22.93
CA TYR A 407 67.90 63.81 -21.78
C TYR A 407 67.10 64.11 -20.50
N SER A 408 67.05 63.15 -19.58
CA SER A 408 66.85 63.46 -18.15
C SER A 408 68.18 63.83 -17.54
#